data_AF-A0A6G7XYZ6-F1
#
_entry.id   AF-A0A6G7XYZ6-F1
#
_cell.length_a   1.000
_cell.length_b   1.000
_cell.length_c   1.000
_cell.angle_alpha   90.00
_cell.angle_beta   90.00
_cell.angle_gamma   90.00
#
_symmetry.space_group_name_H-M   'P 1'
#
loop_
_entity.id
_entity.type
_entity.pdbx_description
1 polymer ?
#
loop_
_entity_poly.entity_id
_entity_poly.type
_entity_poly.pdbx_seq_one_letter_code
_entity_poly.pdbx_strand_id
1 'polypeptide(L)'
;MNNKTIQMIVTDEFANEQTITLPLTMPLEINDTEIKIPLQKKKRLRKSPLSFIIVASLTLLICILVFHGYRQIPLVGDQSAATLILLIGLISGMINFTLQFIQHKGKADEHAAHYISWRIFPVLLLSFSLLIFVGTLFLFRVLGQLFYGASFDIYTTTIIVILFVTIMNNIMMTLANNLSPTSIIRSLVAIIFGGVGIAMITNKDQQWWLANLSFLGTPEATRSWEFNLTLILSAFLMMALIDYLFVLLYQKMGKNNGLRILKGLLLATALCLGGVGFFPYNESAFYQNMHNRVAGYLVYLFLILIISIKWLLPTIERRFLQLSYAIGGLLIVSVYLFLGIHYLSLTAFELIAFVLAFSWLLMLLQALINIINKPDSTYTIVIKRMPTYK
;
A
#
# COMPACT_ATOMS: atom_id res chain seq x y z
N MET A 1 -0.23 11.15 40.04
CA MET A 1 0.86 11.22 39.05
C MET A 1 1.74 12.41 39.41
N ASN A 2 2.91 12.17 40.00
CA ASN A 2 3.88 13.24 40.30
C ASN A 2 4.56 13.66 38.99
N ASN A 3 4.18 14.81 38.43
CA ASN A 3 4.88 15.39 37.27
C ASN A 3 6.24 15.92 37.71
N LYS A 4 7.28 15.07 37.71
CA LYS A 4 8.66 15.52 37.82
C LYS A 4 9.01 16.27 36.53
N THR A 5 9.25 17.58 36.65
CA THR A 5 9.65 18.42 35.51
C THR A 5 11.18 18.46 35.45
N ILE A 6 11.76 18.02 34.34
CA ILE A 6 13.20 18.21 34.07
C ILE A 6 13.34 19.53 33.30
N GLN A 7 14.17 20.44 33.80
CA GLN A 7 14.50 21.69 33.12
C GLN A 7 15.89 21.55 32.50
N MET A 8 15.98 21.72 31.18
CA MET A 8 17.24 21.78 30.46
C MET A 8 17.48 23.22 30.03
N ILE A 9 18.65 23.76 30.36
CA ILE A 9 19.06 25.11 29.99
C ILE A 9 20.05 25.01 28.84
N VAL A 10 19.81 25.78 27.79
CA VAL A 10 20.60 25.77 26.56
C VAL A 10 21.15 27.17 26.32
N THR A 11 22.38 27.28 25.83
CA THR A 11 23.03 28.55 25.53
C THR A 11 22.37 29.24 24.33
N ASP A 12 22.37 30.58 24.31
CA ASP A 12 21.81 31.35 23.18
C ASP A 12 22.55 31.05 21.85
N GLU A 13 23.82 30.67 21.91
CA GLU A 13 24.63 30.25 20.75
C GLU A 13 24.06 28.99 20.09
N PHE A 14 23.76 27.94 20.87
CA PHE A 14 23.15 26.72 20.36
C PHE A 14 21.71 26.95 19.86
N ALA A 15 20.93 27.77 20.57
CA ALA A 15 19.55 28.09 20.17
C ALA A 15 19.51 28.85 18.83
N ASN A 16 20.46 29.77 18.60
CA ASN A 16 20.56 30.53 17.36
C ASN A 16 21.10 29.68 16.20
N GLU A 17 22.12 28.83 16.43
CA GLU A 17 22.64 27.92 15.40
C GLU A 17 21.58 26.94 14.89
N GLN A 18 20.76 26.39 15.79
CA GLN A 18 19.72 25.42 15.45
C GLN A 18 18.36 26.07 15.14
N THR A 19 18.28 27.42 15.13
CA THR A 19 17.05 28.19 14.85
C THR A 19 15.86 27.82 15.75
N ILE A 20 16.11 27.51 17.02
CA ILE A 20 15.10 27.05 17.97
C ILE A 20 14.41 28.26 18.61
N THR A 21 13.08 28.36 18.48
CA THR A 21 12.29 29.39 19.17
C THR A 21 11.98 28.93 20.59
N LEU A 22 12.51 29.63 21.60
CA LEU A 22 12.31 29.34 23.03
C LEU A 22 11.23 30.26 23.63
N PRO A 23 10.41 29.79 24.60
CA PRO A 23 10.39 28.45 25.19
C PRO A 23 9.74 27.42 24.28
N LEU A 24 10.38 26.25 24.12
CA LEU A 24 9.87 25.12 23.36
C LEU A 24 9.49 24.01 24.33
N THR A 25 8.26 23.50 24.21
CA THR A 25 7.82 22.28 24.91
C THR A 25 7.77 21.17 23.87
N MET A 26 8.54 20.10 24.07
CA MET A 26 8.58 18.97 23.14
C MET A 26 8.60 17.64 23.89
N PRO A 27 7.99 16.58 23.32
CA PRO A 27 8.06 15.24 23.89
C PRO A 27 9.50 14.73 23.85
N LEU A 28 9.96 14.14 24.95
CA LEU A 28 11.27 13.53 25.05
C LEU A 28 11.18 12.02 24.82
N GLU A 29 12.03 11.49 23.95
CA GLU A 29 12.22 10.04 23.82
C GLU A 29 13.43 9.65 24.68
N ILE A 30 13.17 8.88 25.74
CA ILE A 30 14.21 8.30 26.59
C ILE A 30 14.33 6.83 26.23
N ASN A 31 15.53 6.43 25.81
CA ASN A 31 15.90 5.03 25.63
C ASN A 31 16.88 4.63 26.75
N ASP A 32 17.12 3.34 26.98
CA ASP A 32 17.86 2.84 28.16
C ASP A 32 19.29 3.39 28.33
N THR A 33 19.87 4.02 27.30
CA THR A 33 21.25 4.54 27.33
C THR A 33 21.41 6.01 26.91
N GLU A 34 20.40 6.64 26.30
CA GLU A 34 20.53 8.00 25.72
C GLU A 34 19.20 8.77 25.72
N ILE A 35 19.30 10.10 25.88
CA ILE A 35 18.18 11.05 25.70
C ILE A 35 18.30 11.65 24.30
N LYS A 36 17.30 11.41 23.44
CA LYS A 36 17.26 11.99 22.08
C LYS A 36 16.24 13.13 22.03
N ILE A 37 16.71 14.32 21.66
CA ILE A 37 15.89 15.49 21.39
C ILE A 37 15.74 15.59 19.86
N PRO A 38 14.59 15.22 19.28
CA PRO A 38 14.38 15.35 17.84
C PRO A 38 14.25 16.84 17.48
N LEU A 39 15.37 17.47 17.15
CA LEU A 39 15.36 18.79 16.51
C LEU A 39 14.71 18.62 15.14
N GLN A 40 13.65 19.40 14.87
CA GLN A 40 13.06 19.45 13.53
C GLN A 40 14.08 20.03 12.55
N LYS A 41 14.87 19.15 11.91
CA LYS A 41 15.77 19.55 10.83
C LYS A 41 14.95 20.26 9.75
N LYS A 42 15.35 21.49 9.42
CA LYS A 42 14.84 22.25 8.29
C LYS A 42 14.80 21.33 7.06
N LYS A 43 13.60 21.07 6.50
CA LYS A 43 13.43 20.30 5.27
C LYS A 43 14.40 20.83 4.22
N ARG A 44 15.46 20.07 3.90
CA ARG A 44 16.38 20.45 2.83
C ARG A 44 15.55 20.66 1.56
N LEU A 45 15.69 21.83 0.94
CA LEU A 45 15.11 22.12 -0.36
C LEU A 45 15.57 21.04 -1.34
N ARG A 46 14.61 20.24 -1.79
CA ARG A 46 14.80 19.08 -2.64
C ARG A 46 15.26 19.60 -4.00
N LYS A 47 16.55 19.47 -4.33
CA LYS A 47 17.03 19.70 -5.70
C LYS A 47 16.21 18.78 -6.62
N SER A 48 15.64 19.34 -7.69
CA SER A 48 14.99 18.53 -8.71
C SER A 48 16.00 17.48 -9.18
N PRO A 49 15.70 16.18 -9.05
CA PRO A 49 16.66 15.16 -9.39
C PRO A 49 16.93 15.22 -10.90
N LEU A 50 18.22 15.18 -11.25
CA LEU A 50 18.74 15.08 -12.62
C LEU A 50 18.00 14.02 -13.47
N SER A 51 17.39 13.02 -12.81
CA SER A 51 16.56 12.00 -13.42
C SER A 51 15.39 12.54 -14.25
N PHE A 52 14.76 13.67 -13.87
CA PHE A 52 13.66 14.24 -14.66
C PHE A 52 14.12 14.71 -16.04
N ILE A 53 15.27 15.38 -16.10
CA ILE A 53 15.84 15.89 -17.35
C ILE A 53 16.26 14.71 -18.22
N ILE A 54 16.91 13.70 -17.64
CA ILE A 54 17.33 12.50 -18.37
C ILE A 54 16.13 11.75 -18.96
N VAL A 55 15.09 11.51 -18.15
CA VAL A 55 13.88 10.80 -18.61
C VAL A 55 13.16 11.60 -19.69
N ALA A 56 13.02 12.92 -19.54
CA ALA A 56 12.37 13.76 -20.55
C ALA A 56 13.16 13.76 -21.89
N SER A 57 14.49 13.93 -21.83
CA SER A 57 15.34 13.91 -23.03
C SER A 57 15.33 12.56 -23.73
N LEU A 58 15.36 11.45 -22.98
CA LEU A 58 15.28 10.11 -23.55
C LEU A 58 13.89 9.86 -24.16
N THR A 59 12.83 10.32 -23.50
CA THR A 59 11.46 10.21 -24.00
C THR A 59 11.29 10.97 -25.31
N LEU A 60 11.84 12.19 -25.41
CA LEU A 60 11.87 12.99 -26.64
C LEU A 60 12.56 12.24 -27.78
N LEU A 61 13.76 11.70 -27.53
CA LEU A 61 14.51 10.93 -28.53
C LEU A 61 13.71 9.71 -29.02
N ILE A 62 13.12 8.94 -28.11
CA ILE A 62 12.33 7.75 -28.46
C ILE A 62 11.08 8.14 -29.25
N CYS A 63 10.38 9.23 -28.89
CA CYS A 63 9.20 9.69 -29.63
C CYS A 63 9.56 10.03 -31.09
N ILE A 64 10.69 10.70 -31.31
CA ILE A 64 11.16 11.04 -32.66
C ILE A 64 11.49 9.78 -33.46
N LEU A 65 12.20 8.82 -32.86
CA LEU A 65 12.59 7.57 -33.53
C LEU A 65 11.39 6.68 -33.87
N VAL A 66 10.45 6.53 -32.94
CA VAL A 66 9.28 5.64 -33.11
C VAL A 66 8.27 6.24 -34.09
N PHE A 67 8.07 7.56 -34.06
CA PHE A 67 7.02 8.22 -34.84
C PHE A 67 7.50 8.97 -36.08
N HIS A 68 8.77 8.82 -36.48
CA HIS A 68 9.37 9.56 -37.60
C HIS A 68 8.56 9.52 -38.91
N GLY A 69 7.89 8.40 -39.20
CA GLY A 69 7.10 8.20 -40.42
C GLY A 69 5.59 8.47 -40.28
N TYR A 70 5.11 8.85 -39.09
CA TYR A 70 3.68 9.02 -38.82
C TYR A 70 3.26 10.48 -39.00
N ARG A 71 2.22 10.71 -39.81
CA ARG A 71 1.61 12.06 -39.94
C ARG A 71 0.71 12.41 -38.76
N GLN A 72 -0.02 11.42 -38.27
CA GLN A 72 -0.86 11.52 -37.09
C GLN A 72 -0.73 10.26 -36.26
N ILE A 73 -0.63 10.44 -34.95
CA ILE A 73 -0.43 9.38 -33.97
C ILE A 73 -1.70 9.32 -33.12
N PRO A 74 -2.38 8.16 -33.03
CA PRO A 74 -3.58 8.04 -32.22
C PRO A 74 -3.24 8.17 -30.73
N LEU A 75 -4.19 8.70 -29.95
CA LEU A 75 -4.07 8.78 -28.49
C LEU A 75 -4.05 7.38 -27.85
N VAL A 76 -4.87 6.46 -28.36
CA VAL A 76 -5.06 5.09 -27.85
C VAL A 76 -5.05 4.09 -29.00
N GLY A 77 -4.53 2.88 -28.79
CA GLY A 77 -4.37 1.82 -29.79
C GLY A 77 -3.00 1.14 -29.67
N ASP A 78 -2.68 0.20 -30.56
CA ASP A 78 -1.43 -0.58 -30.46
C ASP A 78 -0.18 0.30 -30.67
N GLN A 79 -0.19 1.14 -31.70
CA GLN A 79 0.87 2.12 -31.98
C GLN A 79 0.38 3.53 -31.67
N SER A 80 0.30 3.86 -30.38
CA SER A 80 -0.32 5.08 -29.88
C SER A 80 0.55 5.81 -28.85
N ALA A 81 0.14 7.05 -28.52
CA ALA A 81 0.72 7.79 -27.42
C ALA A 81 0.62 7.01 -26.09
N ALA A 82 -0.54 6.38 -25.83
CA ALA A 82 -0.77 5.57 -24.63
C ALA A 82 0.22 4.41 -24.51
N THR A 83 0.49 3.67 -25.59
CA THR A 83 1.45 2.55 -25.59
C THR A 83 2.85 3.01 -25.19
N LEU A 84 3.30 4.14 -25.75
CA LEU A 84 4.62 4.68 -25.47
C LEU A 84 4.72 5.23 -24.04
N ILE A 85 3.67 5.88 -23.55
CA ILE A 85 3.55 6.34 -22.16
C ILE A 85 3.65 5.16 -21.19
N LEU A 86 2.93 4.07 -21.46
CA LEU A 86 2.97 2.87 -20.62
C LEU A 86 4.36 2.25 -20.60
N LEU A 87 4.98 2.04 -21.77
CA LEU A 87 6.30 1.41 -21.87
C LEU A 87 7.39 2.27 -21.21
N ILE A 88 7.57 3.51 -21.68
CA ILE A 88 8.62 4.39 -21.17
C ILE A 88 8.36 4.74 -19.72
N GLY A 89 7.12 5.10 -19.38
CA GLY A 89 6.71 5.50 -18.03
C GLY A 89 6.90 4.40 -17.00
N LEU A 90 6.58 3.14 -17.34
CA LEU A 90 6.83 2.02 -16.44
C LEU A 90 8.31 1.72 -16.27
N ILE A 91 9.08 1.60 -17.36
CA ILE A 91 10.50 1.24 -17.29
C ILE A 91 11.27 2.33 -16.52
N SER A 92 11.09 3.59 -16.90
CA SER A 92 11.73 4.71 -16.20
C SER A 92 11.22 4.85 -14.76
N GLY A 93 9.94 4.62 -14.51
CA GLY A 93 9.35 4.63 -13.18
C GLY A 93 9.94 3.56 -12.26
N MET A 94 10.11 2.33 -12.76
CA MET A 94 10.76 1.22 -12.05
C MET A 94 12.22 1.54 -11.72
N ILE A 95 12.96 2.10 -12.67
CA ILE A 95 14.34 2.54 -12.45
C ILE A 95 14.39 3.61 -11.38
N ASN A 96 13.55 4.65 -11.49
CA ASN A 96 13.51 5.74 -10.51
C ASN A 96 13.07 5.28 -9.12
N PHE A 97 12.09 4.38 -9.02
CA PHE A 97 11.70 3.77 -7.75
C PHE A 97 12.88 3.00 -7.15
N THR A 98 13.58 2.20 -7.96
CA THR A 98 14.73 1.41 -7.54
C THR A 98 15.86 2.31 -7.03
N LEU A 99 16.25 3.33 -7.82
CA LEU A 99 17.30 4.27 -7.45
C LEU A 99 16.96 4.98 -6.14
N GLN A 100 15.72 5.46 -5.98
CA GLN A 100 15.29 6.08 -4.73
C GLN A 100 15.31 5.08 -3.58
N PHE A 101 14.80 3.86 -3.77
CA PHE A 101 14.83 2.84 -2.73
C PHE A 101 16.26 2.55 -2.24
N ILE A 102 17.21 2.36 -3.18
CA ILE A 102 18.63 2.10 -2.88
C ILE A 102 19.25 3.29 -2.13
N GLN A 103 19.03 4.52 -2.61
CA GLN A 103 19.58 5.72 -1.97
C GLN A 103 19.09 5.91 -0.52
N HIS A 104 17.85 5.52 -0.24
CA HIS A 104 17.27 5.62 1.10
C HIS A 104 17.58 4.39 1.98
N LYS A 105 17.95 3.26 1.38
CA LYS A 105 18.31 2.03 2.12
C LYS A 105 19.49 2.23 3.08
N GLY A 106 20.44 3.07 2.70
CA GLY A 106 21.65 3.39 3.49
C GLY A 106 21.47 4.46 4.57
N LYS A 107 20.28 5.05 4.73
CA LYS A 107 20.02 6.17 5.66
C LYS A 107 19.11 5.73 6.81
N ALA A 108 19.68 5.07 7.82
CA ALA A 108 18.96 4.41 8.91
C ALA A 108 18.06 5.36 9.74
N ASP A 109 18.53 6.59 10.01
CA ASP A 109 17.83 7.52 10.92
C ASP A 109 16.70 8.35 10.28
N GLU A 110 16.51 8.27 8.96
CA GLU A 110 15.54 9.16 8.28
C GLU A 110 14.47 8.42 7.47
N HIS A 111 14.70 7.16 7.05
CA HIS A 111 13.84 6.52 6.03
C HIS A 111 13.49 5.04 6.33
N ALA A 112 12.20 4.73 6.19
CA ALA A 112 11.60 3.39 6.34
C ALA A 112 12.27 2.28 5.51
N ALA A 113 12.87 2.63 4.37
CA ALA A 113 13.55 1.69 3.47
C ALA A 113 14.63 0.85 4.18
N HIS A 114 15.24 1.39 5.24
CA HIS A 114 16.23 0.68 6.05
C HIS A 114 15.67 -0.62 6.66
N TYR A 115 14.44 -0.59 7.15
CA TYR A 115 13.79 -1.72 7.84
C TYR A 115 13.14 -2.74 6.90
N ILE A 116 12.96 -2.38 5.62
CA ILE A 116 12.38 -3.26 4.61
C ILE A 116 13.46 -4.25 4.13
N SER A 117 13.26 -5.55 4.30
CA SER A 117 14.22 -6.54 3.80
C SER A 117 14.37 -6.46 2.27
N TRP A 118 15.58 -6.67 1.75
CA TRP A 118 15.83 -6.69 0.30
C TRP A 118 14.99 -7.74 -0.44
N ARG A 119 14.55 -8.79 0.26
CA ARG A 119 13.64 -9.80 -0.27
C ARG A 119 12.25 -9.25 -0.60
N ILE A 120 11.77 -8.24 0.13
CA ILE A 120 10.46 -7.61 -0.14
C ILE A 120 10.54 -6.65 -1.33
N PHE A 121 11.70 -6.07 -1.60
CA PHE A 121 11.86 -5.03 -2.61
C PHE A 121 11.25 -5.40 -3.99
N PRO A 122 11.50 -6.60 -4.57
CA PRO A 122 10.90 -7.00 -5.83
C PRO A 122 9.36 -7.02 -5.78
N VAL A 123 8.80 -7.45 -4.66
CA VAL A 123 7.34 -7.52 -4.46
C VAL A 123 6.73 -6.12 -4.42
N LEU A 124 7.35 -5.18 -3.71
CA LEU A 124 6.91 -3.77 -3.68
C LEU A 124 7.05 -3.09 -5.04
N LEU A 125 8.20 -3.26 -5.69
CA LEU A 125 8.46 -2.70 -7.02
C LEU A 125 7.41 -3.20 -8.01
N LEU A 126 7.20 -4.52 -8.08
CA LEU A 126 6.23 -5.14 -8.97
C LEU A 126 4.81 -4.66 -8.65
N SER A 127 4.42 -4.60 -7.37
CA SER A 127 3.08 -4.19 -6.97
C SER A 127 2.77 -2.74 -7.35
N PHE A 128 3.69 -1.80 -7.06
CA PHE A 128 3.50 -0.39 -7.42
C PHE A 128 3.59 -0.14 -8.93
N SER A 129 4.44 -0.89 -9.63
CA SER A 129 4.54 -0.81 -11.09
C SER A 129 3.25 -1.28 -11.75
N LEU A 130 2.67 -2.40 -11.29
CA LEU A 130 1.40 -2.89 -11.78
C LEU A 130 0.23 -1.97 -11.40
N LEU A 131 0.25 -1.36 -10.22
CA LEU A 131 -0.73 -0.33 -9.84
C LEU A 131 -0.72 0.83 -10.84
N ILE A 132 0.46 1.38 -11.15
CA ILE A 132 0.57 2.48 -12.10
C ILE A 132 0.22 2.02 -13.53
N PHE A 133 0.61 0.81 -13.92
CA PHE A 133 0.25 0.23 -15.20
C PHE A 133 -1.27 0.17 -15.39
N VAL A 134 -1.98 -0.46 -14.44
CA VAL A 134 -3.44 -0.63 -14.50
C VAL A 134 -4.14 0.72 -14.41
N GLY A 135 -3.71 1.61 -13.51
CA GLY A 135 -4.28 2.95 -13.38
C GLY A 135 -4.12 3.77 -14.66
N THR A 136 -2.97 3.68 -15.32
CA THR A 136 -2.69 4.38 -16.58
C THR A 136 -3.47 3.76 -17.74
N LEU A 137 -3.55 2.43 -17.82
CA LEU A 137 -4.40 1.72 -18.79
C LEU A 137 -5.86 2.15 -18.67
N PHE A 138 -6.39 2.18 -17.45
CA PHE A 138 -7.75 2.61 -17.17
C PHE A 138 -7.96 4.06 -17.60
N LEU A 139 -7.05 4.97 -17.22
CA LEU A 139 -7.12 6.37 -17.61
C LEU A 139 -7.17 6.55 -19.13
N PHE A 140 -6.25 5.93 -19.87
CA PHE A 140 -6.24 6.03 -21.33
C PHE A 140 -7.43 5.33 -21.98
N ARG A 141 -7.99 4.30 -21.34
CA ARG A 141 -9.24 3.70 -21.80
C ARG A 141 -10.40 4.69 -21.72
N VAL A 142 -10.53 5.39 -20.60
CA VAL A 142 -11.55 6.43 -20.40
C VAL A 142 -11.32 7.57 -21.39
N LEU A 143 -10.09 8.06 -21.52
CA LEU A 143 -9.74 9.11 -22.49
C LEU A 143 -10.05 8.69 -23.93
N GLY A 144 -9.80 7.43 -24.32
CA GLY A 144 -10.13 6.93 -25.65
C GLY A 144 -11.63 6.87 -25.92
N GLN A 145 -12.47 6.74 -24.88
CA GLN A 145 -13.92 6.81 -25.00
C GLN A 145 -14.42 8.26 -25.08
N LEU A 146 -13.82 9.16 -24.28
CA LEU A 146 -14.18 10.58 -24.26
C LEU A 146 -13.73 11.33 -25.53
N PHE A 147 -12.55 10.98 -26.04
CA PHE A 147 -11.91 11.61 -27.20
C PHE A 147 -11.81 10.59 -28.34
N TYR A 148 -12.96 10.11 -28.81
CA TYR A 148 -13.03 9.08 -29.83
C TYR A 148 -12.32 9.51 -31.12
N GLY A 149 -11.40 8.66 -31.60
CA GLY A 149 -10.62 8.92 -32.81
C GLY A 149 -9.56 10.01 -32.68
N ALA A 150 -9.26 10.49 -31.46
CA ALA A 150 -8.25 11.53 -31.27
C ALA A 150 -6.86 11.08 -31.72
N SER A 151 -6.27 11.90 -32.59
CA SER A 151 -4.92 11.73 -33.11
C SER A 151 -4.23 13.09 -33.20
N PHE A 152 -2.91 13.09 -33.04
CA PHE A 152 -2.10 14.31 -32.95
C PHE A 152 -0.86 14.21 -33.83
N ASP A 153 -0.28 15.35 -34.20
CA ASP A 153 1.03 15.40 -34.84
C ASP A 153 2.14 14.94 -33.87
N ILE A 154 3.35 14.76 -34.41
CA ILE A 154 4.50 14.27 -33.66
C ILE A 154 4.90 15.18 -32.49
N TYR A 155 4.81 16.51 -32.64
CA TYR A 155 5.23 17.45 -31.59
C TYR A 155 4.23 17.44 -30.44
N THR A 156 2.94 17.53 -30.74
CA THR A 156 1.88 17.46 -29.73
C THR A 156 1.90 16.13 -29.00
N THR A 157 2.04 15.01 -29.73
CA THR A 157 2.16 13.67 -29.13
C THR A 157 3.36 13.59 -28.19
N THR A 158 4.51 14.10 -28.62
CA THR A 158 5.74 14.09 -27.81
C THR A 158 5.55 14.84 -26.49
N ILE A 159 4.92 16.01 -26.52
CA ILE A 159 4.62 16.78 -25.30
C ILE A 159 3.69 15.99 -24.37
N ILE A 160 2.63 15.37 -24.90
CA ILE A 160 1.71 14.53 -24.12
C ILE A 160 2.47 13.37 -23.48
N VAL A 161 3.31 12.66 -24.25
CA VAL A 161 4.09 11.53 -23.74
C VAL A 161 5.02 11.96 -22.62
N ILE A 162 5.80 13.04 -22.81
CA ILE A 162 6.71 13.56 -21.78
C ILE A 162 5.96 13.95 -20.51
N LEU A 163 4.82 14.62 -20.64
CA LEU A 163 3.99 15.04 -19.51
C LEU A 163 3.54 13.83 -18.67
N PHE A 164 2.91 12.85 -19.31
CA PHE A 164 2.40 11.66 -18.61
C PHE A 164 3.52 10.79 -18.04
N VAL A 165 4.62 10.59 -18.78
CA VAL A 165 5.81 9.89 -18.28
C VAL A 165 6.36 10.59 -17.04
N THR A 166 6.43 11.93 -17.05
CA THR A 166 6.89 12.72 -15.89
C THR A 166 5.97 12.54 -14.68
N ILE A 167 4.65 12.55 -14.88
CA ILE A 167 3.67 12.30 -13.82
C ILE A 167 3.85 10.90 -13.23
N MET A 168 3.92 9.86 -14.06
CA MET A 168 4.12 8.47 -13.62
C MET A 168 5.42 8.32 -12.80
N ASN A 169 6.51 8.91 -13.28
CA ASN A 169 7.80 8.89 -12.58
C ASN A 169 7.76 9.64 -11.26
N ASN A 170 7.05 10.77 -11.18
CA ASN A 170 6.88 11.49 -9.93
C ASN A 170 6.09 10.67 -8.90
N ILE A 171 5.03 9.98 -9.32
CA ILE A 171 4.28 9.07 -8.46
C ILE A 171 5.20 7.94 -7.96
N MET A 172 5.94 7.26 -8.85
CA MET A 172 6.87 6.19 -8.47
C MET A 172 7.94 6.66 -7.48
N MET A 173 8.55 7.81 -7.73
CA MET A 173 9.52 8.38 -6.80
C MET A 173 8.86 8.72 -5.47
N THR A 174 7.68 9.33 -5.47
CA THR A 174 6.97 9.69 -4.23
C THR A 174 6.63 8.45 -3.41
N LEU A 175 6.19 7.36 -4.06
CA LEU A 175 5.95 6.08 -3.41
C LEU A 175 7.23 5.54 -2.76
N ALA A 176 8.36 5.55 -3.47
CA ALA A 176 9.65 5.09 -2.92
C ALA A 176 10.13 5.93 -1.74
N ASN A 177 9.95 7.26 -1.78
CA ASN A 177 10.41 8.17 -0.73
C ASN A 177 9.55 8.12 0.53
N ASN A 178 8.25 7.90 0.38
CA ASN A 178 7.28 7.92 1.46
C ASN A 178 6.87 6.52 1.95
N LEU A 179 7.67 5.49 1.64
CA LEU A 179 7.44 4.15 2.13
C LEU A 179 7.27 4.19 3.65
N SER A 180 6.18 3.61 4.12
CA SER A 180 5.79 3.51 5.52
C SER A 180 4.66 2.48 5.61
N PRO A 181 4.43 1.84 6.77
CA PRO A 181 3.32 0.90 6.91
C PRO A 181 1.98 1.53 6.53
N THR A 182 1.76 2.79 6.94
CA THR A 182 0.57 3.57 6.59
C THR A 182 0.42 3.80 5.08
N SER A 183 1.51 4.12 4.36
CA SER A 183 1.45 4.29 2.90
C SER A 183 1.10 2.98 2.17
N ILE A 184 1.61 1.83 2.64
CA ILE A 184 1.33 0.53 2.05
C ILE A 184 -0.11 0.12 2.35
N ILE A 185 -0.63 0.39 3.56
CA ILE A 185 -2.06 0.20 3.88
C ILE A 185 -2.94 1.04 2.94
N ARG A 186 -2.65 2.32 2.74
CA ARG A 186 -3.42 3.17 1.81
C ARG A 186 -3.39 2.62 0.39
N SER A 187 -2.25 2.10 -0.03
CA SER A 187 -2.10 1.48 -1.35
C SER A 187 -2.88 0.17 -1.45
N LEU A 188 -2.85 -0.66 -0.41
CA LEU A 188 -3.63 -1.90 -0.32
C LEU A 188 -5.13 -1.60 -0.43
N VAL A 189 -5.64 -0.61 0.31
CA VAL A 189 -7.04 -0.18 0.24
C VAL A 189 -7.38 0.31 -1.17
N ALA A 190 -6.54 1.14 -1.76
CA ALA A 190 -6.76 1.67 -3.11
C ALA A 190 -6.80 0.55 -4.17
N ILE A 191 -5.89 -0.43 -4.10
CA ILE A 191 -5.87 -1.56 -5.03
C ILE A 191 -7.11 -2.43 -4.83
N ILE A 192 -7.42 -2.84 -3.60
CA ILE A 192 -8.51 -3.78 -3.36
C ILE A 192 -9.85 -3.19 -3.75
N PHE A 193 -10.22 -2.06 -3.15
CA PHE A 193 -11.55 -1.48 -3.38
C PHE A 193 -11.63 -0.82 -4.75
N GLY A 194 -10.54 -0.18 -5.21
CA GLY A 194 -10.49 0.39 -6.55
C GLY A 194 -10.51 -0.67 -7.64
N GLY A 195 -9.70 -1.72 -7.51
CA GLY A 195 -9.61 -2.79 -8.50
C GLY A 195 -10.86 -3.67 -8.57
N VAL A 196 -11.42 -4.07 -7.41
CA VAL A 196 -12.70 -4.78 -7.38
C VAL A 196 -13.83 -3.91 -7.92
N GLY A 197 -13.87 -2.62 -7.54
CA GLY A 197 -14.86 -1.68 -8.06
C GLY A 197 -14.74 -1.45 -9.57
N ILE A 198 -13.51 -1.35 -10.10
CA ILE A 198 -13.26 -1.27 -11.55
C ILE A 198 -13.79 -2.53 -12.22
N ALA A 199 -13.44 -3.73 -11.73
CA ALA A 199 -13.93 -4.98 -12.31
C ALA A 199 -15.46 -5.09 -12.33
N MET A 200 -16.15 -4.55 -11.30
CA MET A 200 -17.61 -4.47 -11.28
C MET A 200 -18.18 -3.53 -12.35
N ILE A 201 -17.55 -2.37 -12.57
CA ILE A 201 -18.02 -1.34 -13.51
C ILE A 201 -17.69 -1.69 -14.96
N THR A 202 -16.53 -2.31 -15.22
CA THR A 202 -16.05 -2.65 -16.56
C THR A 202 -16.65 -3.95 -17.09
N ASN A 203 -17.19 -4.79 -16.21
CA ASN A 203 -17.88 -6.00 -16.61
C ASN A 203 -19.18 -5.68 -17.33
N LYS A 204 -19.38 -6.29 -18.51
CA LYS A 204 -20.57 -6.04 -19.35
C LYS A 204 -21.80 -6.81 -18.89
N ASP A 205 -21.62 -7.93 -18.19
CA ASP A 205 -22.73 -8.72 -17.68
C ASP A 205 -23.37 -7.99 -16.49
N GLN A 206 -24.52 -7.34 -16.72
CA GLN A 206 -25.21 -6.58 -15.68
C GLN A 206 -25.83 -7.44 -14.58
N GLN A 207 -25.83 -8.76 -14.75
CA GLN A 207 -26.41 -9.74 -13.83
C GLN A 207 -25.36 -10.61 -13.12
N TRP A 208 -24.07 -10.26 -13.22
CA TRP A 208 -22.98 -10.97 -12.54
C TRP A 208 -23.26 -11.21 -11.04
N TRP A 209 -23.95 -10.28 -10.40
CA TRP A 209 -24.29 -10.31 -8.97
C TRP A 209 -25.34 -11.37 -8.61
N LEU A 210 -26.02 -11.98 -9.59
CA LEU A 210 -26.88 -13.14 -9.36
C LEU A 210 -26.07 -14.44 -9.16
N ALA A 211 -24.84 -14.49 -9.67
CA ALA A 211 -23.97 -15.65 -9.52
C ALA A 211 -23.22 -15.60 -8.18
N ASN A 212 -22.17 -14.79 -8.10
CA ASN A 212 -21.32 -14.59 -6.91
C ASN A 212 -20.31 -13.46 -7.19
N LEU A 213 -19.57 -13.02 -6.16
CA LEU A 213 -18.52 -12.00 -6.32
C LEU A 213 -17.34 -12.57 -7.12
N SER A 214 -17.02 -13.85 -6.91
CA SER A 214 -15.90 -14.51 -7.61
C SER A 214 -16.11 -14.63 -9.13
N PHE A 215 -17.35 -14.49 -9.61
CA PHE A 215 -17.72 -14.46 -11.03
C PHE A 215 -16.88 -13.43 -11.78
N LEU A 216 -16.59 -12.28 -11.16
CA LEU A 216 -15.77 -11.23 -11.76
C LEU A 216 -14.36 -11.71 -12.14
N GLY A 217 -13.90 -12.84 -11.59
CA GLY A 217 -12.63 -13.48 -11.92
C GLY A 217 -12.74 -14.65 -12.91
N THR A 218 -13.92 -15.09 -13.31
CA THR A 218 -14.08 -16.30 -14.14
C THR A 218 -13.91 -16.02 -15.63
N PRO A 219 -13.63 -17.02 -16.48
CA PRO A 219 -13.52 -16.83 -17.93
C PRO A 219 -14.77 -16.22 -18.59
N GLU A 220 -15.93 -16.38 -17.98
CA GLU A 220 -17.22 -15.87 -18.47
C GLU A 220 -17.36 -14.34 -18.23
N ALA A 221 -16.66 -13.79 -17.24
CA ALA A 221 -16.69 -12.36 -16.98
C ALA A 221 -15.87 -11.56 -18.01
N THR A 222 -16.42 -10.40 -18.39
CA THR A 222 -15.69 -9.49 -19.27
C THR A 222 -14.52 -8.89 -18.51
N ARG A 223 -13.30 -9.08 -19.04
CA ARG A 223 -12.04 -8.59 -18.43
C ARG A 223 -11.78 -9.14 -17.03
N SER A 224 -12.05 -10.42 -16.84
CA SER A 224 -11.84 -11.11 -15.57
C SER A 224 -10.44 -11.02 -14.97
N TRP A 225 -9.43 -10.75 -15.79
CA TRP A 225 -8.08 -10.47 -15.34
C TRP A 225 -8.00 -9.26 -14.38
N GLU A 226 -8.89 -8.26 -14.48
CA GLU A 226 -8.88 -7.07 -13.62
C GLU A 226 -9.13 -7.45 -12.15
N PHE A 227 -10.14 -8.30 -11.89
CA PHE A 227 -10.47 -8.80 -10.55
C PHE A 227 -9.36 -9.72 -10.00
N ASN A 228 -8.92 -10.69 -10.80
CA ASN A 228 -7.90 -11.66 -10.40
C ASN A 228 -6.56 -10.98 -10.08
N LEU A 229 -6.11 -10.07 -10.94
CA LEU A 229 -4.89 -9.31 -10.74
C LEU A 229 -5.00 -8.44 -9.48
N THR A 230 -6.16 -7.86 -9.21
CA THR A 230 -6.40 -7.08 -7.98
C THR A 230 -6.13 -7.91 -6.73
N LEU A 231 -6.66 -9.14 -6.66
CA LEU A 231 -6.45 -10.03 -5.50
C LEU A 231 -4.97 -10.45 -5.35
N ILE A 232 -4.30 -10.79 -6.46
CA ILE A 232 -2.88 -11.17 -6.48
C ILE A 232 -1.99 -10.00 -6.02
N LEU A 233 -2.20 -8.80 -6.55
CA LEU A 233 -1.46 -7.59 -6.16
C LEU A 233 -1.67 -7.23 -4.69
N SER A 234 -2.90 -7.38 -4.22
CA SER A 234 -3.25 -7.13 -2.83
C SER A 234 -2.57 -8.10 -1.89
N ALA A 235 -2.48 -9.38 -2.26
CA ALA A 235 -1.70 -10.38 -1.53
C ALA A 235 -0.21 -10.03 -1.45
N PHE A 236 0.38 -9.56 -2.54
CA PHE A 236 1.77 -9.13 -2.57
C PHE A 236 2.04 -7.91 -1.69
N LEU A 237 1.20 -6.87 -1.77
CA LEU A 237 1.31 -5.72 -0.88
C LEU A 237 1.10 -6.10 0.59
N MET A 238 0.13 -6.97 0.87
CA MET A 238 -0.14 -7.47 2.21
C MET A 238 1.07 -8.24 2.76
N MET A 239 1.69 -9.11 1.97
CA MET A 239 2.90 -9.85 2.34
C MET A 239 4.07 -8.89 2.65
N ALA A 240 4.27 -7.88 1.81
CA ALA A 240 5.29 -6.85 2.01
C ALA A 240 5.06 -6.06 3.30
N LEU A 241 3.81 -5.65 3.55
CA LEU A 241 3.40 -4.94 4.77
C LEU A 241 3.58 -5.79 6.02
N ILE A 242 3.19 -7.06 5.99
CA ILE A 242 3.35 -7.98 7.12
C ILE A 242 4.84 -8.14 7.44
N ASP A 243 5.70 -8.43 6.45
CA ASP A 243 7.13 -8.60 6.73
C ASP A 243 7.74 -7.32 7.32
N TYR A 244 7.36 -6.15 6.78
CA TYR A 244 7.81 -4.87 7.30
C TYR A 244 7.31 -4.59 8.74
N LEU A 245 6.01 -4.77 9.02
CA LEU A 245 5.45 -4.56 10.36
C LEU A 245 6.10 -5.47 11.39
N PHE A 246 6.34 -6.73 11.05
CA PHE A 246 6.92 -7.68 12.00
C PHE A 246 8.42 -7.44 12.26
N VAL A 247 9.16 -6.86 11.31
CA VAL A 247 10.52 -6.37 11.60
C VAL A 247 10.48 -5.30 12.70
N LEU A 248 9.57 -4.32 12.58
CA LEU A 248 9.42 -3.25 13.57
C LEU A 248 8.88 -3.77 14.91
N LEU A 249 7.90 -4.67 14.89
CA LEU A 249 7.36 -5.28 16.12
C LEU A 249 8.41 -6.10 16.86
N TYR A 250 9.25 -6.86 16.15
CA TYR A 250 10.32 -7.62 16.81
C TYR A 250 11.40 -6.73 17.42
N GLN A 251 11.64 -5.54 16.87
CA GLN A 251 12.52 -4.54 17.48
C GLN A 251 11.87 -3.93 18.73
N LYS A 252 10.57 -3.63 18.67
CA LYS A 252 9.85 -2.98 19.78
C LYS A 252 9.54 -3.90 20.97
N MET A 253 9.08 -5.12 20.69
CA MET A 253 8.56 -6.04 21.71
C MET A 253 9.45 -7.27 21.95
N GLY A 254 10.53 -7.41 21.18
CA GLY A 254 11.30 -8.65 21.11
C GLY A 254 10.59 -9.76 20.33
N LYS A 255 11.33 -10.84 20.06
CA LYS A 255 10.78 -12.02 19.38
C LYS A 255 10.04 -12.90 20.39
N ASN A 256 8.76 -13.16 20.14
CA ASN A 256 7.97 -14.14 20.91
C ASN A 256 7.24 -15.12 19.97
N ASN A 257 6.74 -16.23 20.52
CA ASN A 257 6.04 -17.24 19.72
C ASN A 257 4.68 -16.73 19.20
N GLY A 258 3.97 -15.92 19.98
CA GLY A 258 2.68 -15.33 19.59
C GLY A 258 2.78 -14.49 18.31
N LEU A 259 3.79 -13.62 18.21
CA LEU A 259 4.08 -12.81 17.02
C LEU A 259 4.53 -13.70 15.85
N ARG A 260 5.33 -14.74 16.08
CA ARG A 260 5.72 -15.66 14.99
C ARG A 260 4.50 -16.37 14.39
N ILE A 261 3.60 -16.86 15.24
CA ILE A 261 2.36 -17.52 14.82
C ILE A 261 1.45 -16.51 14.11
N LEU A 262 1.27 -15.32 14.68
CA LEU A 262 0.47 -14.24 14.08
C LEU A 262 0.99 -13.87 12.69
N LYS A 263 2.32 -13.71 12.55
CA LYS A 263 2.97 -13.48 11.25
C LYS A 263 2.67 -14.59 10.27
N GLY A 264 2.81 -15.85 10.70
CA GLY A 264 2.54 -17.02 9.87
C GLY A 264 1.09 -17.07 9.38
N LEU A 265 0.13 -16.86 10.27
CA LEU A 265 -1.30 -16.83 9.93
C LEU A 265 -1.65 -15.68 8.97
N LEU A 266 -1.09 -14.49 9.19
CA LEU A 266 -1.30 -13.35 8.28
C LEU A 266 -0.67 -13.59 6.91
N LEU A 267 0.52 -14.20 6.84
CA LEU A 267 1.14 -14.58 5.56
C LEU A 267 0.33 -15.66 4.84
N ALA A 268 -0.19 -16.66 5.56
CA ALA A 268 -1.08 -17.67 4.99
C ALA A 268 -2.38 -17.04 4.46
N THR A 269 -2.93 -16.04 5.16
CA THR A 269 -4.11 -15.28 4.72
C THR A 269 -3.82 -14.52 3.43
N ALA A 270 -2.68 -13.81 3.36
CA ALA A 270 -2.25 -13.12 2.15
C ALA A 270 -2.07 -14.09 0.97
N LEU A 271 -1.45 -15.26 1.21
CA LEU A 271 -1.29 -16.30 0.19
C LEU A 271 -2.65 -16.83 -0.29
N CYS A 272 -3.60 -17.08 0.61
CA CYS A 272 -4.94 -17.53 0.22
C CYS A 272 -5.67 -16.45 -0.59
N LEU A 273 -5.59 -15.18 -0.20
CA LEU A 273 -6.16 -14.07 -0.97
C LEU A 273 -5.62 -14.05 -2.41
N GLY A 274 -4.29 -14.15 -2.57
CA GLY A 274 -3.68 -14.19 -3.90
C GLY A 274 -4.04 -15.46 -4.66
N GLY A 275 -4.17 -16.59 -3.95
CA GLY A 275 -4.60 -17.86 -4.53
C GLY A 275 -6.03 -17.84 -5.07
N VAL A 276 -6.96 -17.10 -4.46
CA VAL A 276 -8.32 -16.90 -5.01
C VAL A 276 -8.25 -16.25 -6.40
N GLY A 277 -7.41 -15.22 -6.56
CA GLY A 277 -7.20 -14.59 -7.87
C GLY A 277 -6.38 -15.43 -8.85
N PHE A 278 -5.44 -16.25 -8.34
CA PHE A 278 -4.59 -17.10 -9.19
C PHE A 278 -5.31 -18.34 -9.71
N PHE A 279 -6.28 -18.87 -8.96
CA PHE A 279 -7.13 -19.98 -9.35
C PHE A 279 -8.55 -19.48 -9.62
N PRO A 280 -8.81 -18.76 -10.73
CA PRO A 280 -10.17 -18.36 -11.07
C PRO A 280 -11.06 -19.57 -11.26
N TYR A 281 -12.31 -19.49 -10.79
CA TYR A 281 -13.29 -20.53 -11.00
C TYR A 281 -13.57 -20.69 -12.51
N ASN A 282 -13.51 -21.92 -13.03
CA ASN A 282 -13.76 -22.22 -14.44
C ASN A 282 -14.28 -23.66 -14.59
N GLU A 283 -14.47 -24.15 -15.82
CA GLU A 283 -15.01 -25.50 -16.09
C GLU A 283 -14.06 -26.65 -15.65
N SER A 284 -12.78 -26.38 -15.44
CA SER A 284 -11.81 -27.40 -15.02
C SER A 284 -12.02 -27.78 -13.56
N ALA A 285 -12.25 -29.07 -13.30
CA ALA A 285 -12.36 -29.63 -11.96
C ALA A 285 -11.15 -29.27 -11.06
N PHE A 286 -9.95 -29.12 -11.64
CA PHE A 286 -8.76 -28.71 -10.88
C PHE A 286 -8.91 -27.27 -10.33
N TYR A 287 -9.26 -26.32 -11.20
CA TYR A 287 -9.41 -24.91 -10.82
C TYR A 287 -10.59 -24.70 -9.86
N GLN A 288 -11.73 -25.37 -10.08
CA GLN A 288 -12.87 -25.32 -9.15
C GLN A 288 -12.46 -25.80 -7.75
N ASN A 289 -11.77 -26.94 -7.67
CA ASN A 289 -11.33 -27.50 -6.40
C ASN A 289 -10.29 -26.61 -5.71
N MET A 290 -9.33 -26.04 -6.46
CA MET A 290 -8.33 -25.13 -5.90
C MET A 290 -8.96 -23.83 -5.42
N HIS A 291 -9.85 -23.23 -6.21
CA HIS A 291 -10.58 -22.01 -5.86
C HIS A 291 -11.36 -22.20 -4.56
N ASN A 292 -12.20 -23.24 -4.50
CA ASN A 292 -13.05 -23.51 -3.35
C ASN A 292 -12.24 -23.80 -2.07
N ARG A 293 -11.13 -24.54 -2.20
CA ARG A 293 -10.24 -24.83 -1.05
C ARG A 293 -9.56 -23.55 -0.55
N VAL A 294 -9.00 -22.76 -1.45
CA VAL A 294 -8.27 -21.54 -1.09
C VAL A 294 -9.22 -20.49 -0.50
N ALA A 295 -10.41 -20.31 -1.08
CA ALA A 295 -11.45 -19.44 -0.55
C ALA A 295 -11.95 -19.93 0.82
N GLY A 296 -12.17 -21.24 0.99
CA GLY A 296 -12.52 -21.83 2.28
C GLY A 296 -11.45 -21.63 3.35
N TYR A 297 -10.18 -21.89 3.02
CA TYR A 297 -9.06 -21.64 3.93
C TYR A 297 -8.93 -20.17 4.31
N LEU A 298 -9.22 -19.24 3.40
CA LEU A 298 -9.23 -17.81 3.70
C LEU A 298 -10.24 -17.50 4.82
N VAL A 299 -11.47 -18.02 4.73
CA VAL A 299 -12.49 -17.86 5.78
C VAL A 299 -12.04 -18.47 7.11
N TYR A 300 -11.53 -19.70 7.09
CA TYR A 300 -11.05 -20.35 8.32
C TYR A 300 -9.90 -19.61 8.97
N LEU A 301 -8.95 -19.10 8.17
CA LEU A 301 -7.81 -18.32 8.68
C LEU A 301 -8.26 -17.02 9.34
N PHE A 302 -9.24 -16.30 8.76
CA PHE A 302 -9.82 -15.11 9.40
C PHE A 302 -10.46 -15.43 10.75
N LEU A 303 -11.27 -16.50 10.83
CA LEU A 303 -11.89 -16.90 12.09
C LEU A 303 -10.84 -17.31 13.14
N ILE A 304 -9.84 -18.10 12.74
CA ILE A 304 -8.72 -18.50 13.61
C ILE A 304 -7.98 -17.26 14.11
N LEU A 305 -7.65 -16.33 13.22
CA LEU A 305 -6.97 -15.08 13.56
C LEU A 305 -7.77 -14.24 14.56
N ILE A 306 -9.07 -14.04 14.31
CA ILE A 306 -9.96 -13.27 15.18
C ILE A 306 -10.05 -13.91 16.56
N ILE A 307 -10.30 -15.22 16.62
CA ILE A 307 -10.45 -15.95 17.89
C ILE A 307 -9.12 -15.91 18.65
N SER A 308 -8.01 -16.18 17.96
CA SER A 308 -6.71 -16.35 18.59
C SER A 308 -6.01 -15.06 19.01
N ILE A 309 -6.48 -13.88 18.56
CA ILE A 309 -5.75 -12.62 18.71
C ILE A 309 -5.45 -12.25 20.17
N LYS A 310 -6.35 -12.58 21.11
CA LYS A 310 -6.17 -12.32 22.55
C LYS A 310 -4.94 -13.03 23.11
N TRP A 311 -4.62 -14.23 22.62
CA TRP A 311 -3.45 -14.99 23.07
C TRP A 311 -2.21 -14.68 22.25
N LEU A 312 -2.38 -14.42 20.94
CA LEU A 312 -1.25 -14.11 20.06
C LEU A 312 -0.68 -12.71 20.32
N LEU A 313 -1.52 -11.75 20.73
CA LEU A 313 -1.13 -10.38 21.04
C LEU A 313 -1.81 -9.86 22.33
N PRO A 314 -1.37 -10.31 23.52
CA PRO A 314 -2.03 -9.97 24.79
C PRO A 314 -1.99 -8.49 25.17
N THR A 315 -1.12 -7.69 24.53
CA THR A 315 -0.93 -6.26 24.80
C THR A 315 -1.97 -5.37 24.10
N ILE A 316 -2.85 -5.95 23.29
CA ILE A 316 -3.82 -5.18 22.49
C ILE A 316 -4.94 -4.59 23.35
N GLU A 317 -5.50 -3.46 22.92
CA GLU A 317 -6.55 -2.77 23.67
C GLU A 317 -7.86 -3.57 23.74
N ARG A 318 -8.54 -3.51 24.88
CA ARG A 318 -9.83 -4.22 25.09
C ARG A 318 -10.90 -3.82 24.07
N ARG A 319 -10.93 -2.54 23.67
CA ARG A 319 -11.87 -2.03 22.65
C ARG A 319 -11.67 -2.73 21.30
N PHE A 320 -10.42 -2.94 20.91
CA PHE A 320 -10.09 -3.68 19.70
C PHE A 320 -10.56 -5.14 19.78
N LEU A 321 -10.39 -5.80 20.93
CA LEU A 321 -10.86 -7.19 21.13
C LEU A 321 -12.38 -7.30 21.02
N GLN A 322 -13.12 -6.38 21.63
CA GLN A 322 -14.59 -6.34 21.54
C GLN A 322 -15.05 -6.22 20.09
N LEU A 323 -14.47 -5.27 19.34
CA LEU A 323 -14.82 -5.08 17.94
C LEU A 323 -14.39 -6.26 17.06
N SER A 324 -13.24 -6.90 17.36
CA SER A 324 -12.80 -8.12 16.69
C SER A 324 -13.80 -9.27 16.86
N TYR A 325 -14.26 -9.51 18.08
CA TYR A 325 -15.24 -10.56 18.35
C TYR A 325 -16.63 -10.22 17.81
N ALA A 326 -17.01 -8.95 17.78
CA ALA A 326 -18.23 -8.51 17.10
C ALA A 326 -18.18 -8.82 15.59
N ILE A 327 -17.08 -8.48 14.92
CA ILE A 327 -16.89 -8.80 13.49
C ILE A 327 -16.84 -10.32 13.27
N GLY A 328 -16.13 -11.06 14.13
CA GLY A 328 -16.11 -12.53 14.08
C GLY A 328 -17.50 -13.15 14.25
N GLY A 329 -18.30 -12.63 15.18
CA GLY A 329 -19.69 -13.03 15.36
C GLY A 329 -20.54 -12.74 14.13
N LEU A 330 -20.40 -11.55 13.53
CA LEU A 330 -21.10 -11.20 12.28
C LEU A 330 -20.69 -12.11 11.12
N LEU A 331 -19.42 -12.51 11.02
CA LEU A 331 -18.97 -13.48 10.02
C LEU A 331 -19.63 -14.85 10.24
N ILE A 332 -19.67 -15.34 11.48
CA ILE A 332 -20.33 -16.62 11.81
C ILE A 332 -21.83 -16.55 11.51
N VAL A 333 -22.50 -15.46 11.87
CA VAL A 333 -23.91 -15.22 11.55
C VAL A 333 -24.11 -15.21 10.04
N SER A 334 -23.23 -14.55 9.28
CA SER A 334 -23.31 -14.52 7.81
C SER A 334 -23.17 -15.92 7.20
N VAL A 335 -22.25 -16.74 7.72
CA VAL A 335 -22.11 -18.16 7.31
C VAL A 335 -23.39 -18.94 7.63
N TYR A 336 -23.97 -18.76 8.83
CA TYR A 336 -25.19 -19.45 9.23
C TYR A 336 -26.40 -19.03 8.38
N LEU A 337 -26.54 -17.73 8.09
CA LEU A 337 -27.60 -17.22 7.22
C LEU A 337 -27.48 -17.74 5.79
N PHE A 338 -26.27 -17.99 5.30
CA PHE A 338 -26.02 -18.54 3.96
C PHE A 338 -26.20 -20.07 3.91
N LEU A 339 -25.47 -20.83 4.74
CA LEU A 339 -25.44 -22.30 4.70
C LEU A 339 -26.58 -22.96 5.47
N GLY A 340 -27.06 -22.33 6.55
CA GLY A 340 -28.01 -22.94 7.48
C GLY A 340 -29.46 -22.74 7.06
N ILE A 341 -29.87 -21.48 6.86
CA ILE A 341 -31.27 -21.14 6.54
C ILE A 341 -31.45 -20.58 5.11
N HIS A 342 -30.38 -20.52 4.31
CA HIS A 342 -30.41 -20.06 2.91
C HIS A 342 -31.06 -18.68 2.69
N TYR A 343 -30.91 -17.79 3.67
CA TYR A 343 -31.44 -16.42 3.62
C TYR A 343 -30.58 -15.50 2.74
N LEU A 344 -29.25 -15.58 2.86
CA LEU A 344 -28.34 -14.82 2.03
C LEU A 344 -28.12 -15.53 0.69
N SER A 345 -28.10 -14.78 -0.42
CA SER A 345 -27.52 -15.28 -1.66
C SER A 345 -26.00 -15.45 -1.51
N LEU A 346 -25.39 -16.29 -2.35
CA LEU A 346 -23.94 -16.50 -2.35
C LEU A 346 -23.18 -15.17 -2.52
N THR A 347 -23.62 -14.32 -3.47
CA THR A 347 -23.05 -12.98 -3.66
C THR A 347 -23.15 -12.10 -2.42
N ALA A 348 -24.32 -12.07 -1.76
CA ALA A 348 -24.51 -11.26 -0.57
C ALA A 348 -23.61 -11.74 0.57
N PHE A 349 -23.52 -13.05 0.76
CA PHE A 349 -22.60 -13.66 1.71
C PHE A 349 -21.14 -13.28 1.42
N GLU A 350 -20.69 -13.46 0.18
CA GLU A 350 -19.30 -13.15 -0.22
C GLU A 350 -18.97 -11.68 -0.05
N LEU A 351 -19.87 -10.76 -0.42
CA LEU A 351 -19.66 -9.32 -0.27
C LEU A 351 -19.59 -8.91 1.21
N ILE A 352 -20.49 -9.40 2.05
CA ILE A 352 -20.48 -9.14 3.50
C ILE A 352 -19.21 -9.71 4.12
N ALA A 353 -18.87 -10.97 3.83
CA ALA A 353 -17.68 -11.62 4.35
C ALA A 353 -16.41 -10.90 3.92
N PHE A 354 -16.31 -10.50 2.66
CA PHE A 354 -15.19 -9.75 2.12
C PHE A 354 -15.01 -8.40 2.83
N VAL A 355 -16.07 -7.60 2.93
CA VAL A 355 -16.02 -6.28 3.57
C VAL A 355 -15.69 -6.38 5.05
N LEU A 356 -16.32 -7.31 5.78
CA LEU A 356 -16.06 -7.52 7.22
C LEU A 356 -14.64 -8.00 7.47
N ALA A 357 -14.17 -9.01 6.73
CA ALA A 357 -12.84 -9.57 6.88
C ALA A 357 -11.75 -8.55 6.55
N PHE A 358 -11.91 -7.78 5.46
CA PHE A 358 -10.97 -6.72 5.13
C PHE A 358 -10.99 -5.56 6.11
N SER A 359 -12.16 -5.15 6.58
CA SER A 359 -12.26 -4.10 7.61
C SER A 359 -11.52 -4.52 8.88
N TRP A 360 -11.73 -5.77 9.32
CA TRP A 360 -11.02 -6.32 10.46
C TRP A 360 -9.50 -6.40 10.23
N LEU A 361 -9.06 -6.85 9.04
CA LEU A 361 -7.65 -6.89 8.69
C LEU A 361 -6.99 -5.51 8.78
N LEU A 362 -7.62 -4.49 8.17
CA LEU A 362 -7.11 -3.12 8.18
C LEU A 362 -7.03 -2.56 9.60
N MET A 363 -8.04 -2.83 10.42
CA MET A 363 -8.01 -2.47 11.83
C MET A 363 -6.86 -3.16 12.58
N LEU A 364 -6.64 -4.45 12.34
CA LEU A 364 -5.53 -5.19 12.96
C LEU A 364 -4.19 -4.58 12.58
N LEU A 365 -3.97 -4.33 11.28
CA LEU A 365 -2.73 -3.72 10.78
C LEU A 365 -2.52 -2.33 11.41
N GLN A 366 -3.58 -1.53 11.55
CA GLN A 366 -3.52 -0.25 12.23
C GLN A 366 -3.20 -0.38 13.73
N ALA A 367 -3.77 -1.38 14.41
CA ALA A 367 -3.48 -1.66 15.81
C ALA A 367 -2.00 -2.04 16.01
N LEU A 368 -1.43 -2.83 15.09
CA LEU A 368 0.00 -3.15 15.09
C LEU A 368 0.87 -1.91 14.92
N ILE A 369 0.50 -1.00 14.02
CA ILE A 369 1.19 0.30 13.85
C ILE A 369 1.13 1.13 15.14
N ASN A 370 -0.03 1.17 15.78
CA ASN A 370 -0.19 1.93 17.03
C ASN A 370 0.70 1.37 18.14
N ILE A 371 0.91 0.05 18.21
CA ILE A 371 1.84 -0.58 19.15
C ILE A 371 3.29 -0.19 18.83
N ILE A 372 3.69 -0.20 17.55
CA ILE A 372 5.03 0.22 17.13
C ILE A 372 5.30 1.68 17.52
N ASN A 373 4.34 2.56 17.29
CA ASN A 373 4.48 4.00 17.51
C ASN A 373 4.26 4.43 18.97
N LYS A 374 3.91 3.51 19.88
CA LYS A 374 3.66 3.85 21.28
C LYS A 374 5.01 4.16 21.96
N PRO A 375 5.22 5.37 22.52
CA PRO A 375 6.46 5.70 23.22
C PRO A 375 6.61 4.83 24.47
N ASP A 376 7.84 4.36 24.75
CA ASP A 376 8.12 3.49 25.90
C ASP A 376 7.97 4.22 27.25
N SER A 377 8.15 5.55 27.25
CA SER A 377 7.85 6.44 28.38
C SER A 377 7.71 7.88 27.90
N THR A 378 6.68 8.61 28.35
CA THR A 378 6.51 10.05 28.05
C THR A 378 6.99 10.89 29.22
N TYR A 379 8.06 11.66 29.03
CA TYR A 379 8.52 12.67 29.98
C TYR A 379 8.28 14.07 29.39
N THR A 380 7.78 14.99 30.21
CA THR A 380 7.60 16.39 29.82
C THR A 380 8.85 17.18 30.23
N ILE A 381 9.57 17.73 29.26
CA ILE A 381 10.70 18.64 29.51
C ILE A 381 10.27 20.07 29.20
N VAL A 382 10.55 20.99 30.13
CA VAL A 382 10.33 22.43 29.95
C VAL A 382 11.69 23.08 29.74
N ILE A 383 11.97 23.52 28.51
CA ILE A 383 13.21 24.22 28.17
C ILE A 383 13.00 25.71 28.44
N LYS A 384 13.80 26.28 29.35
CA LYS A 384 13.76 27.71 29.70
C LYS A 384 15.03 28.40 29.23
N ARG A 385 14.90 29.70 28.93
CA ARG A 385 16.04 30.56 28.59
C ARG A 385 16.91 30.77 29.83
N MET A 386 18.22 30.69 29.65
CA MET A 386 19.18 31.03 30.69
C MET A 386 19.00 32.52 31.05
N PRO A 387 18.75 32.89 32.32
CA PRO A 387 18.65 34.29 32.69
C PRO A 387 20.01 34.96 32.48
N THR A 388 20.05 36.01 31.66
CA THR A 388 21.20 36.89 31.56
C THR A 388 21.33 37.66 32.86
N TYR A 389 22.31 37.32 33.69
CA TYR A 389 22.74 38.19 34.78
C TYR A 389 23.41 39.41 34.14
N LYS A 390 22.78 40.58 34.31
CA LYS A 390 23.39 41.88 34.00
C LYS A 390 24.39 42.27 35.07
#